data_AF-N8NRY8-F1
#
_entry.id   AF-N8NRY8-F1
#
_cell.length_a   1.000
_cell.length_b   1.000
_cell.length_c   1.000
_cell.angle_alpha   90.00
_cell.angle_beta   90.00
_cell.angle_gamma   90.00
#
_symmetry.space_group_name_H-M   'P 1'
#
loop_
_entity.id
_entity.type
_entity.pdbx_description
1 polymer ?
#
loop_
_entity_poly.entity_id
_entity_poly.type
_entity_poly.pdbx_seq_one_letter_code
_entity_poly.pdbx_strand_id
1 'polypeptide(L)'
;MSNQADHTIVRLRVPPELKQKIEKSAEENNRSQSAEMVARLEQSFESAFFSDEEKAQYGKGFLSGTATALSMLYGNVLNKLEHQYTNNPTPELHLEVEKYKFLIEKLELIADNKDKSPILDEFKKAP
;
A
#
# COMPACT_ATOMS: atom_id res chain seq x y z
N MET A 1 -40.23 -17.31 -14.49
CA MET A 1 -39.63 -18.63 -14.21
C MET A 1 -38.13 -18.43 -14.13
N SER A 2 -37.51 -18.75 -12.99
CA SER A 2 -36.12 -18.37 -12.69
C SER A 2 -35.12 -19.31 -13.38
N ASN A 3 -34.11 -18.74 -14.01
CA ASN A 3 -33.02 -19.44 -14.71
C ASN A 3 -32.18 -20.26 -13.74
N GLN A 4 -32.49 -21.54 -13.57
CA GLN A 4 -31.69 -22.48 -12.78
C GLN A 4 -30.73 -23.31 -13.66
N ALA A 5 -30.55 -22.90 -14.92
CA ALA A 5 -29.93 -23.71 -15.98
C ALA A 5 -28.42 -23.49 -16.21
N ASP A 6 -27.71 -22.68 -15.41
CA ASP A 6 -26.34 -22.26 -15.74
C ASP A 6 -25.27 -22.55 -14.66
N HIS A 7 -25.50 -23.56 -13.81
CA HIS A 7 -24.53 -23.97 -12.78
C HIS A 7 -24.17 -25.45 -12.90
N THR A 8 -22.88 -25.73 -13.04
CA THR A 8 -22.33 -27.10 -13.01
C THR A 8 -22.09 -27.53 -11.56
N ILE A 9 -22.59 -28.71 -11.17
CA ILE A 9 -22.38 -29.27 -9.84
C ILE A 9 -21.02 -29.96 -9.78
N VAL A 10 -20.12 -29.47 -8.93
CA VAL A 10 -18.82 -30.08 -8.67
C VAL A 10 -18.84 -30.84 -7.34
N ARG A 11 -18.52 -32.14 -7.37
CA ARG A 11 -18.41 -32.99 -6.16
C ARG A 11 -16.96 -33.03 -5.66
N LEU A 12 -16.68 -32.28 -4.60
CA LEU A 12 -15.37 -32.21 -3.96
C LEU A 12 -15.22 -33.28 -2.89
N ARG A 13 -14.05 -33.94 -2.84
CA ARG A 13 -13.63 -34.76 -1.69
C ARG A 13 -12.83 -33.87 -0.76
N VAL A 14 -13.33 -33.69 0.46
CA VAL A 14 -12.76 -32.73 1.43
C VAL A 14 -12.37 -33.48 2.71
N PRO A 15 -11.16 -33.29 3.25
CA PRO A 15 -10.78 -33.86 4.54
C PRO A 15 -11.72 -33.39 5.66
N PRO A 16 -11.96 -34.20 6.72
CA PRO A 16 -12.89 -33.85 7.79
C PRO A 16 -12.54 -32.54 8.50
N GLU A 17 -11.25 -32.31 8.75
CA GLU A 17 -10.76 -31.08 9.39
C GLU A 17 -11.04 -29.84 8.53
N LEU A 18 -10.85 -29.94 7.21
CA LEU A 18 -11.10 -28.84 6.29
C LEU A 18 -12.61 -28.57 6.17
N LYS A 19 -13.42 -29.63 6.17
CA LYS A 19 -14.88 -29.49 6.21
C LYS A 19 -15.30 -28.66 7.42
N GLN A 20 -14.86 -29.02 8.64
CA GLN A 20 -15.19 -28.28 9.86
C GLN A 20 -14.82 -26.79 9.79
N LYS A 21 -13.66 -26.46 9.21
CA LYS A 21 -13.25 -25.05 8.99
C LYS A 21 -14.20 -24.31 8.05
N ILE A 22 -14.68 -24.97 6.99
CA ILE A 22 -15.66 -24.40 6.06
C ILE A 22 -17.00 -24.20 6.77
N GLU A 23 -17.47 -25.16 7.58
CA GLU A 23 -18.75 -25.01 8.30
C GLU A 23 -18.72 -23.81 9.23
N LYS A 24 -17.65 -23.70 10.04
CA LYS A 24 -17.48 -22.58 10.97
C LYS A 24 -17.40 -21.24 10.25
N SER A 25 -16.59 -21.15 9.19
CA SER A 25 -16.46 -19.91 8.42
C SER A 25 -17.76 -19.50 7.72
N ALA A 26 -18.53 -20.48 7.23
CA ALA A 26 -19.81 -20.22 6.59
C ALA A 26 -20.83 -19.65 7.59
N GLU A 27 -20.85 -20.17 8.82
CA GLU A 27 -21.67 -19.67 9.92
C GLU A 27 -21.27 -18.25 10.33
N GLU A 28 -19.98 -17.99 10.53
CA GLU A 28 -19.44 -16.65 10.83
C GLU A 28 -19.81 -15.62 9.75
N ASN A 29 -19.84 -16.04 8.48
CA ASN A 29 -20.17 -15.20 7.33
C ASN A 29 -21.67 -15.20 6.95
N ASN A 30 -22.54 -15.83 7.76
CA ASN A 30 -23.99 -15.93 7.50
C ASN A 30 -24.35 -16.45 6.10
N ARG A 31 -23.62 -17.46 5.61
CA ARG A 31 -23.84 -18.05 4.27
C ARG A 31 -23.80 -19.58 4.30
N SER A 32 -24.26 -20.22 3.22
CA SER A 32 -24.18 -21.68 3.10
C SER A 32 -22.74 -22.15 2.89
N GLN A 33 -22.44 -23.40 3.28
CA GLN A 33 -21.11 -23.99 3.05
C GLN A 33 -20.72 -23.96 1.56
N SER A 34 -21.67 -24.20 0.66
CA SER A 34 -21.43 -24.12 -0.78
C SER A 34 -21.10 -22.69 -1.23
N ALA A 35 -21.79 -21.68 -0.71
CA ALA A 35 -21.51 -20.28 -1.00
C ALA A 35 -20.14 -19.85 -0.46
N GLU A 36 -19.75 -20.35 0.73
CA GLU A 36 -18.42 -20.13 1.30
C GLU A 36 -17.31 -20.74 0.43
N MET A 37 -17.50 -21.97 -0.04
CA MET A 37 -16.54 -22.63 -0.92
C MET A 37 -16.37 -21.89 -2.25
N VAL A 38 -17.47 -21.49 -2.89
CA VAL A 38 -17.43 -20.76 -4.16
C VAL A 38 -16.71 -19.43 -3.98
N ALA A 39 -17.07 -18.64 -2.97
CA ALA A 39 -16.44 -17.35 -2.74
C ALA A 39 -14.94 -17.45 -2.46
N ARG A 40 -14.50 -18.45 -1.68
CA ARG A 40 -13.06 -18.67 -1.46
C ARG A 40 -12.33 -19.10 -2.72
N LEU A 41 -12.97 -19.89 -3.58
CA LEU A 41 -12.41 -20.29 -4.87
C LEU A 41 -12.29 -19.08 -5.79
N GLU A 42 -13.34 -18.27 -5.93
CA GLU A 42 -13.32 -17.02 -6.71
C GLU A 42 -12.21 -16.08 -6.20
N GLN A 43 -12.16 -15.87 -4.88
CA GLN A 43 -11.11 -15.07 -4.24
C GLN A 43 -9.71 -15.64 -4.51
N SER A 44 -9.54 -16.97 -4.62
CA SER A 44 -8.23 -17.57 -4.94
C SER A 44 -7.73 -17.23 -6.34
N PHE A 45 -8.63 -16.89 -7.27
CA PHE A 45 -8.28 -16.41 -8.61
C PHE A 45 -8.06 -14.90 -8.65
N GLU A 46 -8.69 -14.13 -7.75
CA GLU A 46 -8.51 -12.68 -7.63
C GLU A 46 -7.25 -12.29 -6.82
N SER A 47 -6.94 -13.04 -5.76
CA SER A 47 -5.87 -12.75 -4.80
C SER A 47 -4.45 -12.99 -5.30
N ALA A 48 -4.27 -13.41 -6.55
CA ALA A 48 -2.95 -13.69 -7.10
C ALA A 48 -2.20 -12.41 -7.53
N PHE A 49 -2.89 -11.29 -7.74
CA PHE A 49 -2.26 -10.07 -8.22
C PHE A 49 -2.95 -8.84 -7.63
N PHE A 50 -2.18 -7.93 -7.05
CA PHE A 50 -2.63 -6.54 -6.94
C PHE A 50 -3.13 -6.10 -8.31
N SER A 51 -4.32 -5.51 -8.35
CA SER A 51 -4.76 -4.76 -9.52
C SER A 51 -3.74 -3.68 -9.86
N ASP A 52 -3.70 -3.24 -11.12
CA ASP A 52 -2.75 -2.21 -11.52
C ASP A 52 -2.98 -0.88 -10.77
N GLU A 53 -4.22 -0.62 -10.35
CA GLU A 53 -4.57 0.51 -9.48
C GLU A 53 -3.94 0.35 -8.07
N GLU A 54 -4.06 -0.83 -7.45
CA GLU A 54 -3.45 -1.10 -6.13
C GLU A 54 -1.92 -1.04 -6.18
N LYS A 55 -1.30 -1.54 -7.27
CA LYS A 55 0.16 -1.39 -7.48
C LYS A 55 0.56 0.08 -7.61
N ALA A 56 -0.21 0.86 -8.37
CA ALA A 56 0.04 2.28 -8.54
C ALA A 56 -0.09 3.03 -7.21
N GLN A 57 -1.13 2.72 -6.43
CA GLN A 57 -1.36 3.31 -5.12
C GLN A 57 -0.27 2.94 -4.10
N TYR A 58 0.16 1.68 -4.09
CA TYR A 58 1.32 1.23 -3.31
C TYR A 58 2.59 2.00 -3.70
N GLY A 59 2.88 2.08 -5.00
CA GLY A 59 4.05 2.79 -5.54
C GLY A 59 4.04 4.28 -5.17
N LYS A 60 2.89 4.96 -5.27
CA LYS A 60 2.69 6.35 -4.83
C LYS A 60 3.00 6.51 -3.34
N GLY A 61 2.44 5.64 -2.49
CA GLY A 61 2.67 5.67 -1.05
C GLY A 61 4.13 5.47 -0.66
N PHE A 62 4.79 4.48 -1.27
CA PHE A 62 6.22 4.22 -1.08
C PHE A 62 7.07 5.42 -1.52
N LEU A 63 6.80 5.99 -2.69
CA LEU A 63 7.55 7.12 -3.22
C LEU A 63 7.36 8.38 -2.36
N SER A 64 6.14 8.68 -1.91
CA SER A 64 5.87 9.82 -1.02
C SER A 64 6.56 9.65 0.35
N GLY A 65 6.49 8.46 0.95
CA GLY A 65 7.14 8.18 2.23
C GLY A 65 8.67 8.28 2.14
N THR A 66 9.26 7.72 1.08
CA THR A 66 10.71 7.82 0.84
C THR A 66 11.16 9.25 0.55
N ALA A 67 10.40 10.00 -0.25
CA ALA A 67 10.69 11.41 -0.51
C ALA A 67 10.63 12.26 0.78
N THR A 68 9.66 12.00 1.64
CA THR A 68 9.54 12.65 2.96
C THR A 68 10.78 12.38 3.82
N ALA A 69 11.18 11.11 3.94
CA ALA A 69 12.35 10.72 4.72
C ALA A 69 13.65 11.36 4.18
N LEU A 70 13.82 11.38 2.86
CA LEU A 70 14.96 12.03 2.22
C LEU A 70 14.96 13.55 2.42
N SER A 71 13.80 14.20 2.33
CA SER A 71 13.67 15.64 2.62
C SER A 71 14.14 15.96 4.04
N MET A 72 13.75 15.17 5.05
CA MET A 72 14.21 15.33 6.43
C MET A 72 15.73 15.16 6.57
N LEU A 73 16.31 14.14 5.94
CA LEU A 73 17.75 13.90 5.97
C LEU A 73 18.52 15.07 5.34
N TYR A 74 18.08 15.54 4.17
CA TYR A 74 18.72 16.67 3.50
C TYR A 74 18.47 18.01 4.21
N GLY A 75 17.34 18.19 4.88
CA GLY A 75 17.10 19.36 5.73
C GLY A 75 18.15 19.51 6.83
N ASN A 76 18.58 18.40 7.44
CA ASN A 76 19.68 18.42 8.42
C ASN A 76 21.02 18.82 7.81
N VAL A 77 21.29 18.43 6.55
CA VAL A 77 22.50 18.84 5.83
C VAL A 77 22.42 20.33 5.48
N LEU A 78 21.28 20.79 4.95
CA LEU A 78 21.03 22.18 4.61
C LEU A 78 21.24 23.10 5.82
N ASN A 79 20.67 22.76 6.98
CA ASN A 79 20.85 23.53 8.21
C ASN A 79 22.33 23.72 8.60
N LYS A 80 23.15 22.67 8.43
CA LYS A 80 24.59 22.75 8.70
C LYS A 80 25.30 23.66 7.69
N LEU A 81 24.94 23.55 6.41
CA LEU A 81 25.51 24.38 5.34
C LEU A 81 25.13 25.85 5.52
N GLU A 82 23.88 26.16 5.88
CA GLU A 82 23.42 27.52 6.15
C GLU A 82 24.13 28.14 7.36
N HIS A 83 24.37 27.34 8.41
CA HIS A 83 25.16 27.79 9.54
C HIS A 83 26.62 28.11 9.14
N GLN A 84 27.24 27.25 8.33
CA GLN A 84 28.57 27.51 7.79
C GLN A 84 28.60 28.76 6.91
N TYR A 85 27.59 28.94 6.05
CA TYR A 85 27.49 30.08 5.13
C TYR A 85 27.33 31.40 5.88
N THR A 86 26.54 31.39 6.96
CA THR A 86 26.38 32.55 7.83
C THR A 86 27.70 32.97 8.46
N ASN A 87 28.55 32.00 8.83
CA ASN A 87 29.84 32.27 9.47
C ASN A 87 30.95 32.64 8.48
N ASN A 88 30.95 32.05 7.28
CA ASN A 88 31.96 32.30 6.26
C ASN A 88 31.36 32.15 4.84
N PRO A 89 30.74 33.21 4.30
CA PRO A 89 30.05 33.13 3.03
C PRO A 89 31.06 33.05 1.88
N THR A 90 30.99 31.95 1.11
CA THR A 90 31.73 31.81 -0.16
C THR A 90 30.78 31.46 -1.30
N PRO A 91 31.14 31.77 -2.56
CA PRO A 91 30.33 31.42 -3.74
C PRO A 91 30.05 29.91 -3.86
N GLU A 92 31.02 29.07 -3.52
CA GLU A 92 30.89 27.61 -3.57
C GLU A 92 29.85 27.12 -2.56
N LEU A 93 29.89 27.68 -1.35
CA LEU A 93 28.96 27.33 -0.29
C LEU A 93 27.54 27.84 -0.57
N HIS A 94 27.42 29.02 -1.19
CA HIS A 94 26.14 29.51 -1.70
C HIS A 94 25.51 28.54 -2.72
N LEU A 95 26.30 28.08 -3.70
CA LEU A 95 25.83 27.12 -4.70
C LEU A 95 25.38 25.79 -4.08
N GLU A 96 26.12 25.28 -3.08
CA GLU A 96 25.75 24.03 -2.40
C GLU A 96 24.46 24.19 -1.58
N VAL A 97 24.28 25.31 -0.87
CA VAL A 97 23.04 25.64 -0.16
C VAL A 97 21.84 25.65 -1.12
N GLU A 98 21.95 26.38 -2.23
CA GLU A 98 20.85 26.47 -3.22
C GLU A 98 20.53 25.12 -3.87
N LYS A 99 21.54 24.28 -4.12
CA LYS A 99 21.35 22.91 -4.59
C LYS A 99 20.53 22.06 -3.62
N TYR A 100 20.81 22.12 -2.32
CA TYR A 100 20.05 21.35 -1.33
C TYR A 100 18.64 21.91 -1.13
N LYS A 101 18.44 23.22 -1.16
CA LYS A 101 17.10 23.83 -1.17
C LYS A 101 16.27 23.33 -2.35
N PHE A 102 16.83 23.38 -3.55
CA PHE A 102 16.18 22.88 -4.76
C PHE A 102 15.84 21.39 -4.66
N LEU A 103 16.77 20.56 -4.16
CA LEU A 103 16.53 19.14 -3.98
C LEU A 103 15.38 18.86 -2.99
N ILE A 104 15.37 19.55 -1.85
CA ILE A 104 14.32 19.43 -0.84
C ILE A 104 12.97 19.85 -1.43
N GLU A 105 12.90 20.97 -2.14
CA GLU A 105 11.69 21.44 -2.81
C GLU A 105 11.12 20.36 -3.76
N LYS A 106 11.99 19.69 -4.55
CA LYS A 106 11.53 18.60 -5.44
C LYS A 106 11.06 17.37 -4.68
N LEU A 107 11.69 17.03 -3.56
CA LEU A 107 11.24 15.93 -2.71
C LEU A 107 9.90 16.24 -2.03
N GLU A 108 9.67 17.49 -1.62
CA GLU A 108 8.40 17.93 -1.05
C GLU A 108 7.26 17.87 -2.06
N LEU A 109 7.50 18.26 -3.32
CA LEU A 109 6.51 18.09 -4.40
C LEU A 109 6.13 16.62 -4.63
N ILE A 110 7.09 15.71 -4.51
CA ILE A 110 6.83 14.26 -4.60
C ILE A 110 6.06 13.78 -3.35
N ALA A 111 6.42 14.28 -2.17
CA ALA A 111 5.80 13.93 -0.91
C ALA A 111 4.33 14.39 -0.81
N ASP A 112 4.01 15.57 -1.34
CA ASP A 112 2.68 16.20 -1.27
C ASP A 112 1.65 15.64 -2.25
N ASN A 113 2.07 14.76 -3.17
CA ASN A 113 1.15 13.91 -3.94
C ASN A 113 0.53 12.80 -3.06
N LYS A 114 0.02 13.17 -1.88
CA LYS A 114 -0.66 12.31 -0.91
C LYS A 114 -2.06 11.95 -1.39
N ASP A 115 -2.15 11.10 -2.40
CA ASP A 115 -3.32 10.23 -2.48
C ASP A 115 -3.25 9.29 -1.27
N LYS A 116 -4.23 9.43 -0.38
CA LYS A 116 -4.37 8.68 0.88
C LYS A 116 -4.06 7.20 0.63
N SER A 117 -2.89 6.76 1.08
CA SER A 117 -2.50 5.37 0.97
C SER A 117 -3.42 4.52 1.87
N PRO A 118 -4.15 3.54 1.33
CA PRO A 118 -5.11 2.71 2.07
C PRO A 118 -4.38 1.80 3.06
N ILE A 119 -3.06 1.67 2.91
CA ILE A 119 -2.20 0.83 3.73
C ILE A 119 -2.09 1.38 5.16
N LEU A 120 -2.19 2.70 5.38
CA LEU A 120 -2.28 3.24 6.75
C LEU A 120 -3.57 2.81 7.47
N ASP A 121 -4.64 2.54 6.73
CA ASP A 121 -5.89 2.04 7.29
C ASP A 121 -5.90 0.51 7.40
N GLU A 122 -5.18 -0.22 6.53
CA GLU A 122 -4.97 -1.67 6.66
C GLU A 122 -4.05 -2.03 7.83
N PHE A 123 -2.98 -1.27 8.08
CA PHE A 123 -2.14 -1.47 9.27
C PHE A 123 -2.88 -1.14 10.58
N LYS A 124 -3.91 -0.30 10.55
CA LYS A 124 -4.81 -0.03 11.70
C LYS A 124 -5.91 -1.08 11.87
N LYS A 125 -6.14 -1.94 10.87
CA LYS A 125 -7.13 -3.01 10.89
C LYS A 125 -6.53 -4.40 11.17
N ALA A 126 -5.21 -4.51 11.30
CA ALA A 126 -4.58 -5.72 11.78
C ALA A 126 -4.86 -5.90 13.30
N PRO A 127 -5.34 -7.08 13.74
CA PRO A 127 -5.65 -7.35 15.15
C PRO A 127 -4.43 -7.34 16.06
#